data_AF-A0A951J204-F1
#
_entry.id   AF-A0A951J204-F1
#
_cell.length_a   1.000
_cell.length_b   1.000
_cell.length_c   1.000
_cell.angle_alpha   90.00
_cell.angle_beta   90.00
_cell.angle_gamma   90.00
#
_symmetry.space_group_name_H-M   'P 1'
#
loop_
_entity.id
_entity.type
_entity.pdbx_description
1 polymer ?
#
loop_
_entity_poly.entity_id
_entity_poly.type
_entity_poly.pdbx_seq_one_letter_code
_entity_poly.pdbx_strand_id
1 'polypeptide(L)'
;MKAILCTTYGGPELLKYTETSDPQIGEQEVLIQVAACAVNYPDVLIIQNKYQFKPELPFSPGGEVSGIVLKVGTAVKHLKEGQKVLALCGWGGFAEKVKVEANRVFPVPPQMDFITAASTLYTFGTSYYALKNRAQIKSGETLLVLGASGGVGLAAVELGKLMGAKVIAAASRAEKLAICKEKGADVLINYEEEDLKEKVKSLTDGKGVDVVLDVVGDKYAEPALRSMAWKGRYLVVGFAAGEIPKLPFNLALLKGCAVMGVFWGRFSSEEPKEAQQNLMELVSYIQKGKIKQHIFKTYSLKDSPSALADMMERKVIGKAVVVVNEGLLAKDKEKSTQKAEEVAKENGQQDSAHQETKPIKIKKASDLQKLIGKALGKSRAVTVSQDLIQKFAETTQDLQWIHTDVEKAALLLPEGKNLAHGYLTLSLIPHLLYELLPLDGLEMALNYGTEKVRFPAPVHSGDQIHLEASVLKIEQGQEGTAKLFLQAQLFSNRFEKPVCVAEMISLLRF
;
A
#
# COMPACT_ATOMS: atom_id res chain seq x y z
N MET A 1 12.08 -12.36 27.83
CA MET A 1 12.49 -11.73 26.56
C MET A 1 13.60 -10.69 26.75
N LYS A 2 14.41 -10.46 25.71
CA LYS A 2 15.32 -9.30 25.60
C LYS A 2 14.57 -8.04 25.14
N ALA A 3 14.92 -6.91 25.72
CA ALA A 3 14.32 -5.61 25.43
C ALA A 3 15.28 -4.45 25.69
N ILE A 4 14.96 -3.29 25.14
CA ILE A 4 15.62 -2.02 25.43
C ILE A 4 14.71 -1.23 26.35
N LEU A 5 15.13 -1.00 27.59
CA LEU A 5 14.30 -0.32 28.59
C LEU A 5 14.77 1.10 28.84
N CYS A 6 13.79 2.01 28.83
CA CYS A 6 13.86 3.31 29.44
C CYS A 6 13.46 3.17 30.91
N THR A 7 14.43 3.31 31.82
CA THR A 7 14.19 3.31 33.28
C THR A 7 14.20 4.72 33.86
N THR A 8 14.69 5.69 33.11
CA THR A 8 14.83 7.09 33.48
C THR A 8 14.73 7.93 32.22
N TYR A 9 13.97 9.03 32.28
CA TYR A 9 13.83 9.92 31.13
C TYR A 9 15.16 10.62 30.80
N GLY A 10 15.42 10.79 29.50
CA GLY A 10 16.62 11.46 28.99
C GLY A 10 16.91 11.09 27.55
N GLY A 11 18.19 11.08 27.17
CA GLY A 11 18.62 10.70 25.83
C GLY A 11 18.77 9.19 25.63
N PRO A 12 19.02 8.74 24.39
CA PRO A 12 19.17 7.33 24.06
C PRO A 12 20.31 6.64 24.82
N GLU A 13 21.34 7.37 25.24
CA GLU A 13 22.47 6.87 26.03
C GLU A 13 22.07 6.28 27.40
N LEU A 14 20.87 6.62 27.90
CA LEU A 14 20.34 6.08 29.16
C LEU A 14 19.57 4.77 28.98
N LEU A 15 19.30 4.35 27.74
CA LEU A 15 18.54 3.13 27.45
C LEU A 15 19.39 1.88 27.70
N LYS A 16 18.78 0.86 28.31
CA LYS A 16 19.47 -0.37 28.72
C LYS A 16 18.96 -1.58 27.96
N TYR A 17 19.88 -2.31 27.32
CA TYR A 17 19.60 -3.65 26.79
C TYR A 17 19.59 -4.66 27.94
N THR A 18 18.45 -5.27 28.21
CA THR A 18 18.25 -6.16 29.37
C THR A 18 17.31 -7.31 29.05
N GLU A 19 17.33 -8.34 29.89
CA GLU A 19 16.28 -9.35 29.93
C GLU A 19 15.16 -8.91 30.88
N THR A 20 13.92 -9.26 30.54
CA THR A 20 12.71 -8.99 31.32
C THR A 20 11.66 -10.08 31.06
N SER A 21 10.61 -10.14 31.88
CA SER A 21 9.50 -11.07 31.70
C SER A 21 8.71 -10.79 30.42
N ASP A 22 8.14 -11.84 29.82
CA ASP A 22 7.24 -11.67 28.69
C ASP A 22 5.94 -10.94 29.12
N PRO A 23 5.39 -10.05 28.27
CA PRO A 23 4.18 -9.32 28.61
C PRO A 23 2.97 -10.26 28.64
N GLN A 24 2.12 -10.07 29.64
CA GLN A 24 0.84 -10.76 29.74
C GLN A 24 -0.23 -9.97 28.98
N ILE A 25 -1.06 -10.68 28.20
CA ILE A 25 -2.13 -10.08 27.39
C ILE A 25 -3.47 -10.17 28.12
N GLY A 26 -4.29 -9.13 27.98
CA GLY A 26 -5.71 -9.14 28.33
C GLY A 26 -6.58 -9.75 27.23
N GLU A 27 -7.90 -9.75 27.46
CA GLU A 27 -8.87 -10.40 26.58
C GLU A 27 -8.97 -9.79 25.18
N GLN A 28 -8.68 -8.49 25.04
CA GLN A 28 -8.73 -7.72 23.78
C GLN A 28 -7.35 -7.46 23.17
N GLU A 29 -6.29 -7.98 23.80
CA GLU A 29 -4.91 -7.79 23.36
C GLU A 29 -4.41 -9.01 22.58
N VAL A 30 -3.34 -8.81 21.80
CA VAL A 30 -2.57 -9.88 21.17
C VAL A 30 -1.11 -9.77 21.57
N LEU A 31 -0.42 -10.91 21.66
CA LEU A 31 1.01 -10.99 21.86
C LEU A 31 1.68 -11.18 20.50
N ILE A 32 2.62 -10.30 20.14
CA ILE A 32 3.33 -10.36 18.86
C ILE A 32 4.80 -10.67 19.13
N GLN A 33 5.36 -11.65 18.42
CA GLN A 33 6.80 -11.80 18.28
C GLN A 33 7.31 -10.78 17.27
N VAL A 34 8.10 -9.83 17.73
CA VAL A 34 8.57 -8.72 16.90
C VAL A 34 9.67 -9.22 15.97
N ALA A 35 9.48 -9.00 14.67
CA ALA A 35 10.50 -9.24 13.65
C ALA A 35 11.31 -7.97 13.40
N ALA A 36 10.61 -6.85 13.18
CA ALA A 36 11.19 -5.54 12.98
C ALA A 36 10.35 -4.45 13.66
N CYS A 37 11.01 -3.41 14.14
CA CYS A 37 10.38 -2.19 14.68
C CYS A 37 10.98 -0.99 13.97
N ALA A 38 10.14 -0.12 13.41
CA ALA A 38 10.67 1.09 12.81
C ALA A 38 10.86 2.20 13.84
N VAL A 39 11.87 3.05 13.62
CA VAL A 39 12.23 4.15 14.52
C VAL A 39 11.48 5.41 14.10
N ASN A 40 10.86 6.08 15.07
CA ASN A 40 10.02 7.23 14.86
C ASN A 40 10.46 8.41 15.74
N TYR A 41 10.25 9.65 15.27
CA TYR A 41 10.55 10.83 16.07
C TYR A 41 9.77 10.89 17.40
N PRO A 42 8.48 10.46 17.48
CA PRO A 42 7.80 10.24 18.76
C PRO A 42 8.55 9.36 19.76
N ASP A 43 9.30 8.34 19.31
CA ASP A 43 10.06 7.47 20.24
C ASP A 43 11.13 8.28 20.99
N VAL A 44 11.77 9.23 20.32
CA VAL A 44 12.73 10.18 20.92
C VAL A 44 12.03 11.08 21.94
N LEU A 45 10.87 11.64 21.58
CA LEU A 45 10.14 12.54 22.46
C LEU A 45 9.62 11.80 23.71
N ILE A 46 9.22 10.54 23.57
CA ILE A 46 8.74 9.70 24.65
C ILE A 46 9.85 9.43 25.66
N ILE A 47 11.06 9.03 25.22
CA ILE A 47 12.18 8.79 26.16
C ILE A 47 12.63 10.07 26.88
N GLN A 48 12.41 11.24 26.28
CA GLN A 48 12.70 12.54 26.89
C GLN A 48 11.55 13.11 27.74
N ASN A 49 10.41 12.41 27.86
CA ASN A 49 9.20 12.90 28.54
C ASN A 49 8.58 14.17 27.93
N LYS A 50 8.84 14.42 26.64
CA LYS A 50 8.39 15.61 25.88
C LYS A 50 7.17 15.35 24.99
N TYR A 51 6.70 14.10 24.93
CA TYR A 51 5.54 13.74 24.11
C TYR A 51 4.21 13.88 24.87
N GLN A 52 3.11 14.06 24.14
CA GLN A 52 1.78 14.17 24.76
C GLN A 52 1.29 12.88 25.45
N PHE A 53 1.78 11.71 25.02
CA PHE A 53 1.48 10.42 25.66
C PHE A 53 2.72 9.90 26.37
N LYS A 54 2.55 9.45 27.61
CA LYS A 54 3.66 9.13 28.53
C LYS A 54 3.46 7.72 29.10
N PRO A 55 4.25 6.72 28.69
CA PRO A 55 4.24 5.42 29.34
C PRO A 55 4.81 5.50 30.76
N GLU A 56 4.38 4.59 31.63
CA GLU A 56 5.00 4.42 32.94
C GLU A 56 6.41 3.83 32.82
N LEU A 57 7.33 4.27 33.66
CA LEU A 57 8.66 3.68 33.75
C LEU A 57 8.61 2.40 34.61
N PRO A 58 9.37 1.34 34.25
CA PRO A 58 10.15 1.22 33.03
C PRO A 58 9.30 0.79 31.83
N PHE A 59 9.64 1.30 30.64
CA PHE A 59 9.01 0.88 29.37
C PHE A 59 10.07 0.67 28.28
N SER A 60 9.71 -0.05 27.23
CA SER A 60 10.53 -0.15 26.02
C SER A 60 10.08 0.86 24.97
N PRO A 61 10.96 1.62 24.29
CA PRO A 61 10.58 2.46 23.16
C PRO A 61 10.11 1.67 21.93
N GLY A 62 9.71 2.37 20.86
CA GLY A 62 9.34 1.80 19.56
C GLY A 62 7.84 1.62 19.42
N GLY A 63 7.20 2.45 18.59
CA GLY A 63 5.74 2.49 18.45
C GLY A 63 5.12 1.76 17.25
N GLU A 64 5.93 1.24 16.33
CA GLU A 64 5.47 0.63 15.06
C GLU A 64 6.28 -0.65 14.78
N VAL A 65 5.61 -1.79 14.77
CA VAL A 65 6.26 -3.11 14.60
C VAL A 65 5.63 -3.92 13.47
N SER A 66 6.39 -4.89 12.99
CA SER A 66 5.87 -6.04 12.25
C SER A 66 6.37 -7.34 12.88
N GLY A 67 5.58 -8.40 12.73
CA GLY A 67 5.87 -9.65 13.42
C GLY A 67 4.83 -10.73 13.19
N ILE A 68 4.89 -11.75 14.04
CA ILE A 68 3.97 -12.89 14.03
C ILE A 68 3.16 -12.87 15.34
N VAL A 69 1.85 -13.06 15.24
CA VAL A 69 0.98 -13.22 16.41
C VAL A 69 1.33 -14.54 17.12
N LEU A 70 1.73 -14.47 18.39
CA LEU A 70 2.00 -15.62 19.24
C LEU A 70 0.78 -16.08 20.02
N LYS A 71 -0.01 -15.13 20.51
CA LYS A 71 -1.21 -15.40 21.32
C LYS A 71 -2.28 -14.35 21.04
N VAL A 72 -3.54 -14.76 21.17
CA VAL A 72 -4.70 -13.93 20.94
C VAL A 72 -5.59 -13.97 22.18
N GLY A 73 -6.00 -12.81 22.68
CA GLY A 73 -6.95 -12.71 23.79
C GLY A 73 -8.32 -13.32 23.42
N THR A 74 -9.05 -13.79 24.42
CA THR A 74 -10.30 -14.55 24.25
C THR A 74 -11.41 -13.77 23.51
N ALA A 75 -11.42 -12.44 23.62
CA ALA A 75 -12.40 -11.57 22.97
C ALA A 75 -12.03 -11.20 21.52
N VAL A 76 -10.80 -11.48 21.08
CA VAL A 76 -10.32 -11.12 19.74
C VAL A 76 -10.73 -12.20 18.73
N LYS A 77 -11.43 -11.81 17.65
CA LYS A 77 -11.99 -12.75 16.65
C LYS A 77 -11.42 -12.60 15.24
N HIS A 78 -10.82 -11.45 14.93
CA HIS A 78 -10.33 -11.12 13.57
C HIS A 78 -8.85 -11.44 13.35
N LEU A 79 -8.13 -11.86 14.39
CA LEU A 79 -6.71 -12.23 14.35
C LEU A 79 -6.52 -13.66 14.85
N LYS A 80 -5.47 -14.32 14.37
CA LYS A 80 -5.11 -15.69 14.75
C LYS A 80 -3.62 -15.84 15.02
N GLU A 81 -3.26 -16.80 15.85
CA GLU A 81 -1.87 -17.18 16.08
C GLU A 81 -1.19 -17.62 14.77
N GLY A 82 0.11 -17.34 14.65
CA GLY A 82 0.90 -17.57 13.43
C GLY A 82 0.68 -16.52 12.32
N GLN A 83 -0.24 -15.58 12.49
CA GLN A 83 -0.52 -14.57 11.48
C GLN A 83 0.57 -13.50 11.41
N LYS A 84 0.98 -13.17 10.18
CA LYS A 84 1.87 -12.03 9.90
C LYS A 84 1.09 -10.73 10.02
N VAL A 85 1.59 -9.82 10.85
CA VAL A 85 0.92 -8.58 11.19
C VAL A 85 1.90 -7.41 11.21
N LEU A 86 1.36 -6.22 11.02
CA LEU A 86 1.96 -4.96 11.42
C LEU A 86 1.08 -4.38 12.53
N ALA A 87 1.69 -3.68 13.49
CA ALA A 87 0.99 -3.22 14.67
C ALA A 87 1.52 -1.88 15.15
N LEU A 88 0.60 -1.09 15.69
CA LEU A 88 0.91 0.19 16.31
C LEU A 88 0.82 0.03 17.81
N CYS A 89 1.94 -0.29 18.44
CA CYS A 89 1.99 -0.47 19.89
C CYS A 89 2.11 0.86 20.64
N GLY A 90 2.50 1.95 19.98
CA GLY A 90 2.79 3.24 20.62
C GLY A 90 4.14 3.26 21.34
N TRP A 91 4.43 2.20 22.10
CA TRP A 91 5.73 1.85 22.67
C TRP A 91 5.79 0.33 22.87
N GLY A 92 6.96 -0.20 23.21
CA GLY A 92 7.18 -1.62 23.48
C GLY A 92 7.80 -2.40 22.33
N GLY A 93 8.01 -1.76 21.17
CA GLY A 93 8.50 -2.40 19.96
C GLY A 93 10.00 -2.73 19.93
N PHE A 94 10.82 -2.06 20.76
CA PHE A 94 12.23 -2.43 20.96
C PHE A 94 12.36 -3.57 21.98
N ALA A 95 11.62 -4.65 21.73
CA ALA A 95 11.61 -5.87 22.54
C ALA A 95 11.27 -7.07 21.65
N GLU A 96 11.71 -8.28 22.03
CA GLU A 96 11.42 -9.49 21.26
C GLU A 96 9.92 -9.81 21.17
N LYS A 97 9.13 -9.36 22.15
CA LYS A 97 7.68 -9.52 22.17
C LYS A 97 7.01 -8.24 22.64
N VAL A 98 5.84 -7.94 22.07
CA VAL A 98 5.04 -6.78 22.46
C VAL A 98 3.57 -7.18 22.53
N LYS A 99 2.86 -6.65 23.53
CA LYS A 99 1.41 -6.76 23.60
C LYS A 99 0.76 -5.53 22.96
N VAL A 100 -0.31 -5.74 22.22
CA VAL A 100 -1.01 -4.66 21.50
C VAL A 100 -2.51 -4.92 21.51
N GLU A 101 -3.30 -3.86 21.72
CA GLU A 101 -4.76 -3.90 21.50
C GLU A 101 -5.08 -4.37 20.08
N ALA A 102 -5.99 -5.33 19.93
CA ALA A 102 -6.23 -6.00 18.66
C ALA A 102 -6.78 -5.09 17.56
N ASN A 103 -7.39 -3.95 17.91
CA ASN A 103 -7.85 -2.93 16.97
C ASN A 103 -6.71 -2.09 16.36
N ARG A 104 -5.48 -2.22 16.87
CA ARG A 104 -4.26 -1.56 16.38
C ARG A 104 -3.31 -2.54 15.68
N VAL A 105 -3.80 -3.72 15.35
CA VAL A 105 -3.05 -4.80 14.70
C VAL A 105 -3.69 -5.15 13.38
N PHE A 106 -2.90 -5.07 12.32
CA PHE A 106 -3.36 -5.19 10.95
C PHE A 106 -2.70 -6.39 10.28
N PRO A 107 -3.50 -7.30 9.69
CA PRO A 107 -2.97 -8.37 8.86
C PRO A 107 -2.16 -7.81 7.69
N VAL A 108 -1.02 -8.45 7.41
CA VAL A 108 -0.15 -8.07 6.30
C VAL A 108 -0.18 -9.17 5.25
N PRO A 109 -0.26 -8.85 3.94
CA PRO A 109 -0.18 -9.86 2.91
C PRO A 109 1.14 -10.64 3.00
N PRO A 110 1.14 -11.96 2.71
CA PRO A 110 2.34 -12.79 2.82
C PRO A 110 3.55 -12.26 2.03
N GLN A 111 3.31 -11.53 0.94
CA GLN A 111 4.35 -11.02 0.04
C GLN A 111 5.08 -9.77 0.56
N MET A 112 4.51 -9.05 1.53
CA MET A 112 5.14 -7.86 2.08
C MET A 112 6.09 -8.27 3.20
N ASP A 113 7.39 -7.97 3.05
CA ASP A 113 8.40 -8.33 4.04
C ASP A 113 8.25 -7.55 5.37
N PHE A 114 8.86 -8.06 6.43
CA PHE A 114 8.75 -7.45 7.76
C PHE A 114 9.30 -6.02 7.85
N ILE A 115 10.40 -5.69 7.17
CA ILE A 115 10.99 -4.35 7.24
C ILE A 115 10.06 -3.33 6.55
N THR A 116 9.55 -3.68 5.38
CA THR A 116 8.56 -2.90 4.64
C THR A 116 7.30 -2.70 5.47
N ALA A 117 6.75 -3.78 6.03
CA ALA A 117 5.54 -3.73 6.86
C ALA A 117 5.70 -2.84 8.10
N ALA A 118 6.84 -2.95 8.81
CA ALA A 118 7.14 -2.14 9.99
C ALA A 118 7.35 -0.66 9.65
N SER A 119 7.59 -0.31 8.39
CA SER A 119 7.96 1.05 7.96
C SER A 119 6.85 1.78 7.21
N THR A 120 5.60 1.35 7.36
CA THR A 120 4.48 1.77 6.48
C THR A 120 3.49 2.72 7.14
N LEU A 121 2.97 2.43 8.33
CA LEU A 121 1.83 3.16 8.89
C LEU A 121 2.18 4.55 9.40
N TYR A 122 3.22 4.71 10.21
CA TYR A 122 3.54 6.03 10.77
C TYR A 122 3.99 7.03 9.68
N THR A 123 4.55 6.54 8.58
CA THR A 123 5.01 7.36 7.45
C THR A 123 3.93 7.49 6.37
N PHE A 124 3.71 6.43 5.59
CA PHE A 124 2.74 6.43 4.50
C PHE A 124 1.32 6.56 5.01
N GLY A 125 0.94 5.93 6.12
CA GLY A 125 -0.39 6.12 6.71
C GLY A 125 -0.67 7.59 7.05
N THR A 126 0.26 8.25 7.75
CA THR A 126 0.16 9.68 8.08
C THR A 126 0.07 10.54 6.84
N SER A 127 1.01 10.40 5.90
CA SER A 127 1.04 11.21 4.68
C SER A 127 -0.16 10.97 3.77
N TYR A 128 -0.65 9.74 3.70
CA TYR A 128 -1.82 9.39 2.91
C TYR A 128 -3.09 10.02 3.48
N TYR A 129 -3.30 9.94 4.79
CA TYR A 129 -4.40 10.63 5.46
C TYR A 129 -4.30 12.15 5.28
N ALA A 130 -3.10 12.70 5.43
CA ALA A 130 -2.83 14.13 5.26
C ALA A 130 -3.23 14.61 3.86
N LEU A 131 -2.83 13.89 2.81
CA LEU A 131 -3.06 14.30 1.43
C LEU A 131 -4.48 13.96 0.94
N LYS A 132 -4.95 12.73 1.17
CA LYS A 132 -6.26 12.25 0.68
C LYS A 132 -7.43 12.79 1.49
N ASN A 133 -7.42 12.61 2.81
CA ASN A 133 -8.59 12.93 3.63
C ASN A 133 -8.58 14.40 4.06
N ARG A 134 -7.41 14.91 4.50
CA ARG A 134 -7.32 16.28 5.03
C ARG A 134 -7.21 17.34 3.94
N ALA A 135 -6.20 17.24 3.06
CA ALA A 135 -6.05 18.20 1.96
C ALA A 135 -6.98 17.93 0.78
N GLN A 136 -7.50 16.70 0.65
CA GLN A 136 -8.26 16.25 -0.53
C GLN A 136 -7.57 16.62 -1.84
N ILE A 137 -6.25 16.39 -1.88
CA ILE A 137 -5.38 16.85 -2.98
C ILE A 137 -5.92 16.39 -4.34
N LYS A 138 -5.87 17.28 -5.31
CA LYS A 138 -6.31 17.05 -6.69
C LYS A 138 -5.11 16.97 -7.62
N SER A 139 -5.27 16.19 -8.69
CA SER A 139 -4.30 16.18 -9.78
C SER A 139 -4.11 17.60 -10.34
N GLY A 140 -2.86 17.98 -10.62
CA GLY A 140 -2.48 19.31 -11.09
C GLY A 140 -2.24 20.35 -9.98
N GLU A 141 -2.60 20.08 -8.73
CA GLU A 141 -2.27 20.97 -7.61
C GLU A 141 -0.78 20.95 -7.27
N THR A 142 -0.28 22.05 -6.72
CA THR A 142 1.10 22.16 -6.24
C THR A 142 1.18 21.85 -4.75
N LEU A 143 1.99 20.85 -4.41
CA LEU A 143 2.27 20.41 -3.04
C LEU A 143 3.69 20.84 -2.62
N LEU A 144 3.81 21.66 -1.57
CA LEU A 144 5.09 21.90 -0.89
C LEU A 144 5.21 20.96 0.32
N VAL A 145 6.30 20.20 0.37
CA VAL A 145 6.62 19.30 1.49
C VAL A 145 7.83 19.87 2.24
N LEU A 146 7.62 20.31 3.49
CA LEU A 146 8.73 20.69 4.37
C LEU A 146 9.30 19.45 5.05
N GLY A 147 10.62 19.40 5.26
CA GLY A 147 11.27 18.23 5.84
C GLY A 147 11.16 17.00 4.93
N ALA A 148 11.18 17.23 3.61
CA ALA A 148 10.80 16.25 2.59
C ALA A 148 11.63 14.97 2.60
N SER A 149 12.83 14.96 3.18
CA SER A 149 13.69 13.78 3.24
C SER A 149 13.42 12.88 4.45
N GLY A 150 12.64 13.32 5.43
CA GLY A 150 12.26 12.51 6.59
C GLY A 150 11.20 11.47 6.23
N GLY A 151 10.93 10.48 7.09
CA GLY A 151 10.02 9.38 6.77
C GLY A 151 8.62 9.79 6.28
N VAL A 152 7.96 10.72 6.98
CA VAL A 152 6.63 11.24 6.57
C VAL A 152 6.76 12.13 5.33
N GLY A 153 7.73 13.04 5.30
CA GLY A 153 7.95 13.94 4.17
C GLY A 153 8.22 13.18 2.87
N LEU A 154 9.06 12.15 2.91
CA LEU A 154 9.43 11.39 1.72
C LEU A 154 8.25 10.55 1.22
N ALA A 155 7.47 9.99 2.14
CA ALA A 155 6.20 9.35 1.80
C ALA A 155 5.21 10.34 1.17
N ALA A 156 5.15 11.59 1.64
CA ALA A 156 4.31 12.63 1.05
C ALA A 156 4.77 13.04 -0.35
N VAL A 157 6.08 13.03 -0.63
CA VAL A 157 6.61 13.24 -1.98
C VAL A 157 6.12 12.15 -2.93
N GLU A 158 6.33 10.87 -2.59
CA GLU A 158 5.90 9.75 -3.43
C GLU A 158 4.38 9.74 -3.64
N LEU A 159 3.61 9.93 -2.58
CA LEU A 159 2.14 9.93 -2.64
C LEU A 159 1.60 11.15 -3.38
N GLY A 160 2.18 12.33 -3.21
CA GLY A 160 1.80 13.53 -3.95
C GLY A 160 1.96 13.32 -5.45
N LYS A 161 3.09 12.73 -5.88
CA LYS A 161 3.31 12.35 -7.28
C LYS A 161 2.34 11.30 -7.77
N LEU A 162 2.10 10.25 -6.99
CA LEU A 162 1.12 9.22 -7.30
C LEU A 162 -0.30 9.78 -7.48
N MET A 163 -0.65 10.83 -6.73
CA MET A 163 -1.93 11.53 -6.78
C MET A 163 -2.01 12.63 -7.86
N GLY A 164 -0.95 12.80 -8.67
CA GLY A 164 -0.92 13.74 -9.79
C GLY A 164 -0.55 15.17 -9.43
N ALA A 165 -0.02 15.43 -8.23
CA ALA A 165 0.43 16.77 -7.83
C ALA A 165 1.79 17.13 -8.46
N LYS A 166 2.03 18.44 -8.61
CA LYS A 166 3.38 19.01 -8.78
C LYS A 166 4.01 19.15 -7.40
N VAL A 167 5.05 18.37 -7.12
CA VAL A 167 5.66 18.29 -5.79
C VAL A 167 6.93 19.12 -5.71
N ILE A 168 6.95 20.05 -4.76
CA ILE A 168 8.12 20.83 -4.35
C ILE A 168 8.62 20.23 -3.03
N ALA A 169 9.81 19.65 -3.04
CA ALA A 169 10.46 19.10 -1.85
C ALA A 169 11.41 20.13 -1.23
N ALA A 170 11.20 20.47 0.03
CA ALA A 170 12.08 21.36 0.79
C ALA A 170 12.77 20.62 1.95
N ALA A 171 14.09 20.69 2.00
CA ALA A 171 14.92 20.03 3.02
C ALA A 171 16.22 20.81 3.25
N SER A 172 17.00 20.44 4.28
CA SER A 172 18.15 21.22 4.75
C SER A 172 19.48 21.01 4.02
N ARG A 173 19.57 20.00 3.13
CA ARG A 173 20.84 19.61 2.49
C ARG A 173 20.62 19.06 1.09
N ALA A 174 21.59 19.28 0.21
CA ALA A 174 21.58 18.76 -1.16
C ALA A 174 21.47 17.22 -1.23
N GLU A 175 22.24 16.49 -0.39
CA GLU A 175 22.19 15.03 -0.31
C GLU A 175 20.78 14.49 0.00
N LYS A 176 20.04 15.20 0.86
CA LYS A 176 18.67 14.88 1.26
C LYS A 176 17.68 15.15 0.12
N LEU A 177 17.88 16.25 -0.60
CA LEU A 177 17.06 16.63 -1.74
C LEU A 177 17.25 15.70 -2.94
N ALA A 178 18.46 15.15 -3.13
CA ALA A 178 18.72 14.17 -4.17
C ALA A 178 17.80 12.94 -4.03
N ILE A 179 17.65 12.42 -2.81
CA ILE A 179 16.71 11.32 -2.53
C ILE A 179 15.26 11.74 -2.79
N CYS A 180 14.85 12.95 -2.42
CA CYS A 180 13.52 13.45 -2.76
C CYS A 180 13.28 13.50 -4.28
N LYS A 181 14.31 13.83 -5.06
CA LYS A 181 14.25 13.85 -6.53
C LYS A 181 14.05 12.46 -7.10
N GLU A 182 14.82 11.47 -6.62
CA GLU A 182 14.66 10.06 -6.99
C GLU A 182 13.26 9.53 -6.66
N LYS A 183 12.66 10.04 -5.58
CA LYS A 183 11.27 9.73 -5.16
C LYS A 183 10.19 10.50 -5.92
N GLY A 184 10.58 11.29 -6.91
CA GLY A 184 9.68 11.90 -7.88
C GLY A 184 9.41 13.38 -7.66
N ALA A 185 10.05 14.07 -6.71
CA ALA A 185 9.88 15.50 -6.55
C ALA A 185 10.17 16.25 -7.87
N ASP A 186 9.28 17.17 -8.26
CA ASP A 186 9.47 17.96 -9.47
C ASP A 186 10.52 19.03 -9.26
N VAL A 187 10.45 19.70 -8.11
CA VAL A 187 11.34 20.81 -7.73
C VAL A 187 11.91 20.58 -6.34
N LEU A 188 13.13 21.08 -6.13
CA LEU A 188 13.89 20.98 -4.88
C LEU A 188 14.17 22.39 -4.36
N ILE A 189 14.07 22.58 -3.04
CA ILE A 189 14.45 23.82 -2.36
C ILE A 189 15.34 23.46 -1.17
N ASN A 190 16.54 24.03 -1.12
CA ASN A 190 17.34 23.98 0.10
C ASN A 190 17.01 25.19 0.97
N TYR A 191 16.11 25.01 1.93
CA TYR A 191 15.60 26.13 2.74
C TYR A 191 16.59 26.69 3.79
N GLU A 192 17.82 26.15 3.87
CA GLU A 192 18.92 26.73 4.65
C GLU A 192 19.79 27.68 3.81
N GLU A 193 19.74 27.53 2.49
CA GLU A 193 20.57 28.29 1.53
C GLU A 193 19.72 29.26 0.71
N GLU A 194 18.43 28.97 0.53
CA GLU A 194 17.49 29.74 -0.27
C GLU A 194 16.34 30.30 0.59
N ASP A 195 15.85 31.50 0.26
CA ASP A 195 14.61 32.01 0.84
C ASP A 195 13.42 31.19 0.31
N LEU A 196 12.80 30.41 1.21
CA LEU A 196 11.70 29.52 0.87
C LEU A 196 10.53 30.26 0.20
N LYS A 197 10.17 31.46 0.67
CA LYS A 197 9.02 32.21 0.18
C LYS A 197 9.28 32.75 -1.22
N GLU A 198 10.42 33.39 -1.43
CA GLU A 198 10.77 33.95 -2.75
C GLU A 198 10.97 32.84 -3.78
N LYS A 199 11.57 31.71 -3.37
CA LYS A 199 11.74 30.55 -4.26
C LYS A 199 10.38 29.95 -4.66
N VAL A 200 9.48 29.72 -3.72
CA VAL A 200 8.14 29.21 -4.03
C VAL A 200 7.37 30.18 -4.91
N LYS A 201 7.44 31.49 -4.62
CA LYS A 201 6.81 32.52 -5.46
C LYS A 201 7.31 32.46 -6.90
N SER A 202 8.61 32.34 -7.11
CA SER A 202 9.21 32.19 -8.44
C SER A 202 8.76 30.91 -9.15
N LEU A 203 8.70 29.78 -8.44
CA LEU A 203 8.33 28.47 -9.02
C LEU A 203 6.84 28.30 -9.35
N THR A 204 6.03 29.23 -8.86
CA THR A 204 4.56 29.22 -8.97
C THR A 204 4.02 30.46 -9.68
N ASP A 205 4.88 31.24 -10.33
CA ASP A 205 4.51 32.48 -11.03
C ASP A 205 3.71 33.45 -10.15
N GLY A 206 4.06 33.50 -8.86
CA GLY A 206 3.40 34.33 -7.85
C GLY A 206 2.08 33.76 -7.31
N LYS A 207 1.54 32.67 -7.87
CA LYS A 207 0.28 32.05 -7.42
C LYS A 207 0.40 31.46 -6.02
N GLY A 208 1.55 30.90 -5.66
CA GLY A 208 1.73 30.11 -4.44
C GLY A 208 1.32 28.64 -4.61
N VAL A 209 1.40 27.88 -3.51
CA VAL A 209 1.13 26.43 -3.47
C VAL A 209 -0.26 26.12 -2.94
N ASP A 210 -0.91 25.09 -3.48
CA ASP A 210 -2.27 24.71 -3.11
C ASP A 210 -2.29 23.93 -1.78
N VAL A 211 -1.24 23.13 -1.51
CA VAL A 211 -1.10 22.35 -0.28
C VAL A 211 0.31 22.50 0.29
N VAL A 212 0.41 22.70 1.61
CA VAL A 212 1.66 22.55 2.37
C VAL A 212 1.52 21.36 3.31
N LEU A 213 2.49 20.47 3.32
CA LEU A 213 2.66 19.45 4.35
C LEU A 213 3.86 19.80 5.22
N ASP A 214 3.59 20.12 6.50
CA ASP A 214 4.59 20.58 7.45
C ASP A 214 4.79 19.59 8.61
N VAL A 215 5.95 18.93 8.61
CA VAL A 215 6.45 18.10 9.72
C VAL A 215 7.52 18.80 10.56
N VAL A 216 7.88 20.03 10.20
CA VAL A 216 9.06 20.76 10.70
C VAL A 216 8.64 21.80 11.75
N GLY A 217 7.69 22.68 11.43
CA GLY A 217 7.32 23.81 12.27
C GLY A 217 8.39 24.92 12.31
N ASP A 218 8.55 25.55 13.48
CA ASP A 218 9.57 26.58 13.76
C ASP A 218 9.60 27.72 12.71
N LYS A 219 10.76 28.33 12.46
CA LYS A 219 10.97 29.45 11.52
C LYS A 219 10.54 29.16 10.07
N TYR A 220 10.34 27.91 9.67
CA TYR A 220 9.96 27.54 8.30
C TYR A 220 8.45 27.64 8.06
N ALA A 221 7.65 27.56 9.12
CA ALA A 221 6.19 27.51 9.00
C ALA A 221 5.58 28.81 8.48
N GLU A 222 6.04 29.98 8.97
CA GLU A 222 5.50 31.27 8.52
C GLU A 222 5.80 31.55 7.03
N PRO A 223 7.05 31.40 6.53
CA PRO A 223 7.32 31.53 5.10
C PRO A 223 6.48 30.57 4.24
N ALA A 224 6.28 29.33 4.68
CA ALA A 224 5.44 28.38 3.96
C ALA A 224 3.96 28.82 3.93
N LEU A 225 3.42 29.31 5.05
CA LEU A 225 2.05 29.85 5.11
C LEU A 225 1.89 31.08 4.20
N ARG A 226 2.88 31.97 4.14
CA ARG A 226 2.89 33.11 3.20
C ARG A 226 2.92 32.68 1.74
N SER A 227 3.48 31.50 1.47
CA SER A 227 3.63 30.92 0.13
C SER A 227 2.37 30.18 -0.36
N MET A 228 1.32 30.10 0.46
CA MET A 228 0.05 29.50 0.06
C MET A 228 -0.62 30.26 -1.08
N ALA A 229 -1.25 29.51 -1.99
CA ALA A 229 -2.23 30.02 -2.94
C ALA A 229 -3.56 30.35 -2.25
N TRP A 230 -4.42 31.08 -2.95
CA TRP A 230 -5.79 31.35 -2.50
C TRP A 230 -6.52 30.04 -2.20
N LYS A 231 -7.16 29.93 -1.03
CA LYS A 231 -7.86 28.73 -0.55
C LYS A 231 -7.00 27.47 -0.42
N GLY A 232 -5.69 27.64 -0.30
CA GLY A 232 -4.81 26.50 -0.05
C GLY A 232 -5.03 25.85 1.32
N ARG A 233 -4.42 24.68 1.53
CA ARG A 233 -4.50 23.90 2.77
C ARG A 233 -3.12 23.69 3.39
N TYR A 234 -2.93 24.24 4.58
CA TYR A 234 -1.73 24.04 5.39
C TYR A 234 -1.95 22.88 6.36
N LEU A 235 -1.23 21.78 6.16
CA LEU A 235 -1.33 20.57 6.97
C LEU A 235 -0.28 20.60 8.09
N VAL A 236 -0.74 20.74 9.33
CA VAL A 236 0.09 20.68 10.55
C VAL A 236 0.25 19.23 10.95
N VAL A 237 1.43 18.66 10.74
CA VAL A 237 1.73 17.25 11.02
C VAL A 237 2.65 17.06 12.22
N GLY A 238 3.67 17.92 12.37
CA GLY A 238 4.63 17.81 13.47
C GLY A 238 5.60 18.98 13.56
N PHE A 239 6.42 18.96 14.61
CA PHE A 239 7.33 20.05 14.98
C PHE A 239 8.77 19.53 15.13
N ALA A 240 9.30 18.84 14.11
CA ALA A 240 10.62 18.22 14.17
C ALA A 240 11.77 19.22 14.36
N ALA A 241 11.56 20.51 14.06
CA ALA A 241 12.53 21.55 14.35
C ALA A 241 12.63 21.90 15.84
N GLY A 242 11.58 21.63 16.63
CA GLY A 242 11.55 21.79 18.08
C GLY A 242 10.47 22.75 18.56
N GLU A 243 10.39 23.95 17.96
CA GLU A 243 9.46 24.99 18.39
C GLU A 243 8.11 24.91 17.66
N ILE A 244 7.03 25.10 18.41
CA ILE A 244 5.68 25.25 17.86
C ILE A 244 5.55 26.70 17.35
N PRO A 245 5.32 26.92 16.04
CA PRO A 245 5.34 28.25 15.45
C PRO A 245 4.13 29.09 15.89
N LYS A 246 4.37 30.38 16.14
CA LYS A 246 3.32 31.38 16.41
C LYS A 246 2.97 32.11 15.10
N LEU A 247 2.08 31.51 14.30
CA LEU A 247 1.73 32.05 12.99
C LEU A 247 0.84 33.29 13.12
N PRO A 248 1.10 34.36 12.35
CA PRO A 248 0.22 35.53 12.34
C PRO A 248 -1.05 35.21 11.53
N PHE A 249 -2.19 35.12 12.21
CA PHE A 249 -3.46 34.64 11.62
C PHE A 249 -4.06 35.55 10.54
N ASN A 250 -3.60 36.80 10.43
CA ASN A 250 -3.94 37.64 9.28
C ASN A 250 -3.51 36.97 7.96
N LEU A 251 -2.50 36.11 7.95
CA LEU A 251 -2.12 35.34 6.75
C LEU A 251 -3.23 34.38 6.32
N ALA A 252 -3.87 33.68 7.26
CA ALA A 252 -4.99 32.79 6.93
C ALA A 252 -6.16 33.57 6.32
N LEU A 253 -6.47 34.74 6.90
CA LEU A 253 -7.46 35.67 6.37
C LEU A 253 -7.12 36.13 4.94
N LEU A 254 -5.91 36.65 4.73
CA LEU A 254 -5.50 37.22 3.44
C LEU A 254 -5.35 36.18 2.33
N LYS A 255 -5.03 34.93 2.68
CA LYS A 255 -4.92 33.82 1.74
C LYS A 255 -6.22 33.02 1.58
N GLY A 256 -7.21 33.28 2.43
CA GLY A 256 -8.42 32.45 2.52
C GLY A 256 -8.12 30.97 2.76
N CYS A 257 -6.96 30.66 3.34
CA CYS A 257 -6.43 29.30 3.43
C CYS A 257 -6.88 28.60 4.72
N ALA A 258 -6.98 27.28 4.68
CA ALA A 258 -7.26 26.46 5.85
C ALA A 258 -5.96 26.03 6.54
N VAL A 259 -5.93 26.08 7.87
CA VAL A 259 -4.87 25.46 8.69
C VAL A 259 -5.46 24.24 9.37
N MET A 260 -4.95 23.05 9.03
CA MET A 260 -5.58 21.77 9.34
C MET A 260 -4.64 20.86 10.10
N GLY A 261 -5.06 20.41 11.29
CA GLY A 261 -4.34 19.37 12.02
C GLY A 261 -4.39 18.01 11.30
N VAL A 262 -3.28 17.29 11.36
CA VAL A 262 -3.13 15.91 10.88
C VAL A 262 -2.72 15.04 12.06
N PHE A 263 -3.69 14.33 12.65
CA PHE A 263 -3.42 13.40 13.74
C PHE A 263 -3.89 12.00 13.37
N TRP A 264 -3.03 11.28 12.63
CA TRP A 264 -3.33 9.94 12.11
C TRP A 264 -3.71 8.94 13.22
N GLY A 265 -3.02 8.98 14.38
CA GLY A 265 -3.33 8.10 15.50
C GLY A 265 -4.79 8.23 15.97
N ARG A 266 -5.27 9.47 16.14
CA ARG A 266 -6.67 9.71 16.50
C ARG A 266 -7.64 9.34 15.38
N PHE A 267 -7.32 9.69 14.14
CA PHE A 267 -8.10 9.29 12.96
C PHE A 267 -8.32 7.77 12.90
N SER A 268 -7.26 6.98 13.11
CA SER A 268 -7.35 5.53 13.05
C SER A 268 -8.29 4.91 14.11
N SER A 269 -8.50 5.62 15.23
CA SER A 269 -9.37 5.20 16.32
C SER A 269 -10.81 5.67 16.12
N GLU A 270 -11.00 6.93 15.70
CA GLU A 270 -12.33 7.55 15.56
C GLU A 270 -13.01 7.13 14.24
N GLU A 271 -12.21 6.88 13.20
CA GLU A 271 -12.66 6.56 11.83
C GLU A 271 -12.03 5.24 11.32
N PRO A 272 -12.18 4.11 12.05
CA PRO A 272 -11.41 2.89 11.78
C PRO A 272 -11.71 2.25 10.42
N LYS A 273 -12.93 2.42 9.89
CA LYS A 273 -13.32 1.92 8.56
C LYS A 273 -12.56 2.65 7.45
N GLU A 274 -12.48 3.98 7.50
CA GLU A 274 -11.73 4.76 6.52
C GLU A 274 -10.22 4.51 6.65
N ALA A 275 -9.72 4.40 7.88
CA ALA A 275 -8.32 4.06 8.12
C ALA A 275 -7.94 2.69 7.54
N GLN A 276 -8.82 1.69 7.66
CA GLN A 276 -8.63 0.38 7.05
C GLN A 276 -8.64 0.44 5.52
N GLN A 277 -9.55 1.22 4.91
CA GLN A 277 -9.56 1.44 3.46
C GLN A 277 -8.25 2.08 2.97
N ASN A 278 -7.81 3.14 3.65
CA ASN A 278 -6.53 3.80 3.36
C ASN A 278 -5.34 2.82 3.45
N LEU A 279 -5.33 1.94 4.45
CA LEU A 279 -4.30 0.90 4.57
C LEU A 279 -4.34 -0.09 3.39
N MET A 280 -5.52 -0.57 3.01
CA MET A 280 -5.66 -1.50 1.88
C MET A 280 -5.17 -0.87 0.56
N GLU A 281 -5.46 0.40 0.34
CA GLU A 281 -4.97 1.14 -0.83
C GLU A 281 -3.45 1.29 -0.81
N LEU A 282 -2.86 1.65 0.34
CA LEU A 282 -1.41 1.72 0.52
C LEU A 282 -0.73 0.37 0.26
N VAL A 283 -1.27 -0.71 0.82
CA VAL A 283 -0.79 -2.07 0.56
C VAL A 283 -0.85 -2.40 -0.93
N SER A 284 -1.93 -2.02 -1.62
CA SER A 284 -2.06 -2.20 -3.06
C SER A 284 -0.97 -1.45 -3.83
N TYR A 285 -0.66 -0.21 -3.44
CA TYR A 285 0.41 0.56 -4.07
C TYR A 285 1.80 -0.05 -3.84
N ILE A 286 2.07 -0.54 -2.63
CA ILE A 286 3.34 -1.23 -2.32
C ILE A 286 3.47 -2.50 -3.15
N GLN A 287 2.41 -3.34 -3.21
CA GLN A 287 2.41 -4.58 -3.99
C GLN A 287 2.59 -4.36 -5.49
N LYS A 288 2.05 -3.25 -6.03
CA LYS A 288 2.22 -2.84 -7.43
C LYS A 288 3.57 -2.15 -7.69
N GLY A 289 4.42 -1.97 -6.67
CA GLY A 289 5.69 -1.26 -6.77
C GLY A 289 5.54 0.24 -7.04
N LYS A 290 4.36 0.83 -6.82
CA LYS A 290 4.10 2.26 -7.05
C LYS A 290 4.67 3.17 -5.97
N ILE A 291 4.83 2.64 -4.76
CA ILE A 291 5.51 3.30 -3.65
C ILE A 291 6.47 2.31 -3.00
N LYS A 292 7.59 2.81 -2.48
CA LYS A 292 8.61 1.96 -1.86
C LYS A 292 9.27 2.68 -0.69
N GLN A 293 9.30 2.03 0.47
CA GLN A 293 9.95 2.53 1.67
C GLN A 293 11.44 2.73 1.39
N HIS A 294 11.97 3.90 1.76
CA HIS A 294 13.41 4.16 1.73
C HIS A 294 13.99 3.87 3.12
N ILE A 295 14.77 2.78 3.22
CA ILE A 295 15.40 2.37 4.48
C ILE A 295 16.80 2.97 4.54
N PHE A 296 17.01 3.90 5.46
CA PHE A 296 18.31 4.52 5.74
C PHE A 296 19.33 3.48 6.18
N LYS A 297 18.97 2.74 7.22
CA LYS A 297 19.84 1.79 7.91
C LYS A 297 19.00 0.86 8.79
N THR A 298 19.45 -0.38 8.89
CA THR A 298 18.97 -1.34 9.87
C THR A 298 19.92 -1.43 11.06
N TYR A 299 19.35 -1.63 12.26
CA TYR A 299 20.08 -1.75 13.52
C TYR A 299 19.68 -3.05 14.21
N SER A 300 20.56 -3.67 14.99
CA SER A 300 20.16 -4.74 15.88
C SER A 300 19.31 -4.20 17.02
N LEU A 301 18.56 -5.07 17.72
CA LEU A 301 17.85 -4.66 18.94
C LEU A 301 18.79 -3.99 19.96
N LYS A 302 19.99 -4.54 20.15
CA LYS A 302 21.00 -4.03 21.10
C LYS A 302 21.49 -2.63 20.72
N ASP A 303 21.57 -2.34 19.42
CA ASP A 303 22.07 -1.06 18.88
C ASP A 303 20.94 -0.05 18.62
N SER A 304 19.70 -0.37 19.00
CA SER A 304 18.56 0.54 18.80
C SER A 304 18.71 1.92 19.47
N PRO A 305 19.45 2.11 20.60
CA PRO A 305 19.74 3.45 21.11
C PRO A 305 20.49 4.32 20.10
N SER A 306 21.43 3.75 19.34
CA SER A 306 22.13 4.48 18.27
C SER A 306 21.18 4.88 17.14
N ALA A 307 20.15 4.08 16.86
CA ALA A 307 19.14 4.44 15.87
C ALA A 307 18.31 5.66 16.29
N LEU A 308 18.01 5.80 17.58
CA LEU A 308 17.36 6.99 18.15
C LEU A 308 18.30 8.19 18.18
N ALA A 309 19.59 7.99 18.46
CA ALA A 309 20.60 9.05 18.38
C ALA A 309 20.73 9.60 16.95
N ASP A 310 20.83 8.74 15.94
CA ASP A 310 20.89 9.15 14.54
C ASP A 310 19.60 9.89 14.09
N MET A 311 18.44 9.53 14.65
CA MET A 311 17.18 10.26 14.46
C MET A 311 17.25 11.66 15.09
N MET A 312 17.73 11.78 16.33
CA MET A 312 17.92 13.06 17.04
C MET A 312 18.87 14.00 16.30
N GLU A 313 19.96 13.46 15.78
CA GLU A 313 20.98 14.20 15.03
C GLU A 313 20.56 14.50 13.59
N ARG A 314 19.32 14.16 13.21
CA ARG A 314 18.73 14.40 11.88
C ARG A 314 19.54 13.77 10.74
N LYS A 315 20.23 12.65 10.99
CA LYS A 315 20.99 11.90 9.97
C LYS A 315 20.10 11.03 9.10
N VAL A 316 18.98 10.56 9.65
CA VAL A 316 18.06 9.62 8.97
C VAL A 316 17.42 10.27 7.74
N ILE A 317 17.50 9.57 6.61
CA ILE A 317 16.76 9.85 5.38
C ILE A 317 15.75 8.72 5.16
N GLY A 318 14.46 9.02 5.03
CA GLY A 318 13.43 7.99 5.04
C GLY A 318 13.27 7.34 6.42
N LYS A 319 13.60 6.04 6.55
CA LYS A 319 13.31 5.25 7.75
C LYS A 319 14.52 4.48 8.30
N ALA A 320 14.75 4.57 9.61
CA ALA A 320 15.62 3.65 10.34
C ALA A 320 14.78 2.50 10.93
N VAL A 321 15.32 1.27 10.90
CA VAL A 321 14.58 0.07 11.35
C VAL A 321 15.44 -0.75 12.30
N VAL A 322 14.88 -1.15 13.42
CA VAL A 322 15.46 -2.10 14.36
C VAL A 322 15.00 -3.50 13.96
N VAL A 323 15.95 -4.34 13.55
CA VAL A 323 15.73 -5.77 13.35
C VAL A 323 15.84 -6.46 14.69
N VAL A 324 14.72 -7.00 15.14
CA VAL A 324 14.61 -7.65 16.46
C VAL A 324 14.85 -9.15 16.34
N ASN A 325 14.42 -9.77 15.25
CA ASN A 325 14.59 -11.20 15.03
C ASN A 325 15.04 -11.50 13.60
N GLU A 326 16.35 -11.67 13.42
CA GLU A 326 16.96 -12.00 12.13
C GLU A 326 16.47 -13.35 11.58
N GLY A 327 16.21 -14.33 12.44
CA GLY A 327 15.71 -15.64 12.05
C GLY A 327 14.32 -15.58 11.41
N LEU A 328 13.46 -14.67 11.87
CA LEU A 328 12.16 -14.42 11.23
C LEU A 328 12.33 -13.78 9.86
N LEU A 329 13.24 -12.82 9.71
CA LEU A 329 13.52 -12.18 8.41
C LEU A 329 14.12 -13.17 7.41
N ALA A 330 15.03 -14.04 7.85
CA ALA A 330 15.64 -15.06 7.01
C ALA A 330 14.59 -16.06 6.50
N LYS A 331 13.73 -16.58 7.39
CA LYS A 331 12.62 -17.48 7.01
C LYS A 331 11.61 -16.83 6.07
N ASP A 332 11.35 -15.54 6.23
CA ASP A 332 10.46 -14.78 5.36
C ASP A 332 11.05 -14.64 3.94
N LYS A 333 12.36 -14.36 3.86
CA LYS A 333 13.09 -14.35 2.58
C LYS A 333 13.12 -15.74 1.94
N GLU A 334 13.48 -16.79 2.67
CA GLU A 334 13.49 -18.16 2.17
C GLU A 334 12.12 -18.59 1.63
N LYS A 335 11.01 -18.29 2.33
CA LYS A 335 9.66 -18.56 1.82
C LYS A 335 9.34 -17.76 0.56
N SER A 336 9.79 -16.50 0.48
CA SER A 336 9.58 -15.67 -0.71
C SER A 336 10.40 -16.18 -1.91
N THR A 337 11.64 -16.64 -1.67
CA THR A 337 12.54 -17.19 -2.69
C THR A 337 12.10 -18.58 -3.12
N GLN A 338 11.76 -19.48 -2.20
CA GLN A 338 11.22 -20.81 -2.51
C GLN A 338 9.92 -20.71 -3.29
N LYS A 339 9.05 -19.74 -2.98
CA LYS A 339 7.82 -19.53 -3.74
C LYS A 339 8.07 -18.90 -5.12
N ALA A 340 9.10 -18.05 -5.25
CA ALA A 340 9.54 -17.55 -6.55
C ALA A 340 10.23 -18.65 -7.38
N GLU A 341 10.95 -19.57 -6.75
CA GLU A 341 11.62 -20.73 -7.35
C GLU A 341 10.64 -21.87 -7.66
N GLU A 342 9.59 -22.10 -6.86
CA GLU A 342 8.49 -23.02 -7.15
C GLU A 342 7.66 -22.47 -8.32
N VAL A 343 7.39 -21.16 -8.37
CA VAL A 343 6.77 -20.53 -9.55
C VAL A 343 7.72 -20.57 -10.77
N ALA A 344 9.03 -20.59 -10.58
CA ALA A 344 9.99 -20.77 -11.68
C ALA A 344 10.17 -22.24 -12.11
N LYS A 345 10.02 -23.21 -11.20
CA LYS A 345 10.11 -24.66 -11.45
C LYS A 345 8.80 -25.26 -11.96
N GLU A 346 7.64 -24.75 -11.54
CA GLU A 346 6.33 -25.08 -12.12
C GLU A 346 6.20 -24.56 -13.57
N ASN A 347 7.01 -23.57 -13.96
CA ASN A 347 7.17 -23.16 -15.37
C ASN A 347 8.17 -24.03 -16.16
N GLY A 348 8.79 -25.05 -15.54
CA GLY A 348 9.86 -25.85 -16.14
C GLY A 348 9.57 -27.35 -16.29
N GLN A 349 8.58 -27.91 -15.58
CA GLN A 349 8.23 -29.33 -15.68
C GLN A 349 6.76 -29.54 -15.31
N GLN A 350 5.90 -29.74 -16.31
CA GLN A 350 4.71 -30.58 -16.19
C GLN A 350 4.32 -31.11 -17.57
N ASP A 351 5.02 -32.16 -17.98
CA ASP A 351 4.55 -33.10 -19.00
C ASP A 351 3.44 -33.98 -18.41
N SER A 352 2.36 -34.06 -19.19
CA SER A 352 1.32 -35.09 -19.27
C SER A 352 0.91 -35.87 -18.01
N ALA A 353 -0.27 -35.53 -17.47
CA ALA A 353 -1.25 -36.52 -17.04
C ALA A 353 -2.67 -35.95 -17.25
N HIS A 354 -3.25 -36.26 -18.41
CA HIS A 354 -4.63 -35.90 -18.73
C HIS A 354 -5.62 -36.75 -17.92
N GLN A 355 -6.48 -36.10 -17.17
CA GLN A 355 -7.77 -36.66 -16.76
C GLN A 355 -8.88 -35.85 -17.42
N GLU A 356 -9.61 -36.48 -18.33
CA GLU A 356 -10.88 -35.99 -18.86
C GLU A 356 -11.88 -35.86 -17.71
N THR A 357 -12.21 -34.64 -17.31
CA THR A 357 -13.26 -34.37 -16.33
C THR A 357 -14.61 -34.27 -17.03
N LYS A 358 -15.49 -35.25 -16.79
CA LYS A 358 -16.92 -35.18 -17.13
C LYS A 358 -17.57 -33.90 -16.57
N PRO A 359 -18.58 -33.32 -17.25
CA PRO A 359 -19.24 -32.10 -16.78
C PRO A 359 -19.91 -32.33 -15.42
N ILE A 360 -19.48 -31.56 -14.42
CA ILE A 360 -20.02 -31.60 -13.06
C ILE A 360 -21.37 -30.87 -13.08
N LYS A 361 -22.47 -31.61 -12.92
CA LYS A 361 -23.80 -31.01 -12.76
C LYS A 361 -23.93 -30.41 -11.36
N ILE A 362 -23.94 -29.09 -11.27
CA ILE A 362 -24.06 -28.34 -10.01
C ILE A 362 -25.52 -27.96 -9.82
N LYS A 363 -26.20 -28.57 -8.84
CA LYS A 363 -27.64 -28.37 -8.60
C LYS A 363 -27.98 -27.52 -7.39
N LYS A 364 -27.01 -27.30 -6.48
CA LYS A 364 -27.19 -26.55 -5.23
C LYS A 364 -25.89 -25.83 -4.87
N ALA A 365 -25.99 -24.73 -4.11
CA ALA A 365 -24.84 -23.93 -3.69
C ALA A 365 -23.75 -24.72 -2.93
N SER A 366 -24.10 -25.82 -2.27
CA SER A 366 -23.15 -26.70 -1.58
C SER A 366 -22.26 -27.50 -2.53
N ASP A 367 -22.71 -27.79 -3.76
CA ASP A 367 -21.91 -28.53 -4.74
C ASP A 367 -20.75 -27.69 -5.29
N LEU A 368 -20.92 -26.37 -5.31
CA LEU A 368 -19.86 -25.44 -5.69
C LEU A 368 -18.64 -25.55 -4.77
N GLN A 369 -18.84 -25.82 -3.47
CA GLN A 369 -17.72 -25.90 -2.51
C GLN A 369 -16.69 -26.99 -2.89
N LYS A 370 -17.14 -28.06 -3.57
CA LYS A 370 -16.27 -29.14 -4.05
C LYS A 370 -15.31 -28.71 -5.18
N LEU A 371 -15.50 -27.51 -5.72
CA LEU A 371 -14.74 -26.94 -6.82
C LEU A 371 -13.64 -25.98 -6.35
N ILE A 372 -13.63 -25.57 -5.07
CA ILE A 372 -12.61 -24.64 -4.55
C ILE A 372 -11.21 -25.22 -4.77
N GLY A 373 -10.35 -24.41 -5.39
CA GLY A 373 -8.97 -24.78 -5.74
C GLY A 373 -8.84 -25.68 -6.97
N LYS A 374 -9.95 -26.07 -7.62
CA LYS A 374 -9.91 -26.89 -8.84
C LYS A 374 -9.96 -26.02 -10.10
N ALA A 375 -9.19 -26.43 -11.10
CA ALA A 375 -9.35 -25.94 -12.46
C ALA A 375 -10.69 -26.43 -13.04
N LEU A 376 -11.40 -25.55 -13.72
CA LEU A 376 -12.65 -25.83 -14.45
C LEU A 376 -12.39 -26.32 -15.88
N GLY A 377 -11.11 -26.40 -16.28
CA GLY A 377 -10.69 -26.80 -17.62
C GLY A 377 -10.55 -25.61 -18.57
N LYS A 378 -10.55 -25.94 -19.87
CA LYS A 378 -10.28 -25.04 -20.99
C LYS A 378 -11.51 -24.92 -21.88
N SER A 379 -11.93 -23.69 -22.19
CA SER A 379 -13.09 -23.44 -23.05
C SER A 379 -12.77 -23.75 -24.51
N ARG A 380 -13.78 -23.69 -25.37
CA ARG A 380 -13.50 -23.61 -26.81
C ARG A 380 -12.70 -22.33 -27.14
N ALA A 381 -11.96 -22.38 -28.24
CA ALA A 381 -11.32 -21.20 -28.78
C ALA A 381 -12.34 -20.31 -29.53
N VAL A 382 -12.18 -18.99 -29.43
CA VAL A 382 -12.93 -17.99 -30.20
C VAL A 382 -11.96 -17.11 -30.98
N THR A 383 -12.30 -16.84 -32.24
CA THR A 383 -11.54 -15.90 -33.06
C THR A 383 -11.93 -14.47 -32.71
N VAL A 384 -10.95 -13.62 -32.42
CA VAL A 384 -11.14 -12.18 -32.26
C VAL A 384 -11.06 -11.53 -33.65
N SER A 385 -12.18 -11.44 -34.36
CA SER A 385 -12.22 -10.91 -35.73
C SER A 385 -12.12 -9.39 -35.78
N GLN A 386 -11.75 -8.85 -36.95
CA GLN A 386 -11.75 -7.40 -37.17
C GLN A 386 -13.12 -6.78 -36.94
N ASP A 387 -14.18 -7.43 -37.41
CA ASP A 387 -15.56 -6.97 -37.22
C ASP A 387 -15.93 -6.88 -35.74
N LEU A 388 -15.44 -7.80 -34.90
CA LEU A 388 -15.67 -7.77 -33.47
C LEU A 388 -14.93 -6.59 -32.81
N ILE A 389 -13.69 -6.34 -33.22
CA ILE A 389 -12.89 -5.20 -32.75
C ILE A 389 -13.58 -3.88 -33.13
N GLN A 390 -14.01 -3.76 -34.40
CA GLN A 390 -14.68 -2.58 -34.93
C GLN A 390 -15.99 -2.31 -34.19
N LYS A 391 -16.84 -3.33 -34.05
CA LYS A 391 -18.13 -3.20 -33.34
C LYS A 391 -17.94 -2.77 -31.89
N PHE A 392 -16.90 -3.27 -31.21
CA PHE A 392 -16.58 -2.85 -29.85
C PHE A 392 -16.11 -1.39 -29.81
N ALA A 393 -15.22 -0.99 -30.71
CA ALA A 393 -14.73 0.38 -30.82
C ALA A 393 -15.89 1.37 -31.05
N GLU A 394 -16.83 1.04 -31.94
CA GLU A 394 -18.02 1.85 -32.20
C GLU A 394 -18.95 1.93 -30.98
N THR A 395 -19.20 0.79 -30.33
CA THR A 395 -20.07 0.71 -29.15
C THR A 395 -19.52 1.51 -27.97
N THR A 396 -18.20 1.48 -27.78
CA THR A 396 -17.51 2.17 -26.68
C THR A 396 -17.04 3.58 -27.03
N GLN A 397 -17.19 3.97 -28.29
CA GLN A 397 -16.68 5.23 -28.86
C GLN A 397 -15.15 5.38 -28.76
N ASP A 398 -14.41 4.28 -28.57
CA ASP A 398 -12.95 4.27 -28.62
C ASP A 398 -12.47 4.00 -30.05
N LEU A 399 -12.51 5.05 -30.87
CA LEU A 399 -12.20 4.98 -32.30
C LEU A 399 -10.71 5.17 -32.61
N GLN A 400 -9.81 4.80 -31.69
CA GLN A 400 -8.38 4.83 -31.97
C GLN A 400 -8.05 4.00 -33.22
N TRP A 401 -7.20 4.55 -34.08
CA TRP A 401 -6.85 3.93 -35.37
C TRP A 401 -6.29 2.51 -35.22
N ILE A 402 -5.65 2.18 -34.09
CA ILE A 402 -5.15 0.82 -33.80
C ILE A 402 -6.26 -0.23 -33.76
N HIS A 403 -7.50 0.16 -33.50
CA HIS A 403 -8.68 -0.70 -33.48
C HIS A 403 -9.41 -0.68 -34.83
N THR A 404 -9.50 0.48 -35.48
CA THR A 404 -10.46 0.74 -36.55
C THR A 404 -9.88 0.89 -37.96
N ASP A 405 -8.60 1.29 -38.08
CA ASP A 405 -7.98 1.58 -39.38
C ASP A 405 -7.08 0.40 -39.80
N VAL A 406 -7.59 -0.46 -40.68
CA VAL A 406 -6.91 -1.69 -41.11
C VAL A 406 -5.67 -1.40 -41.95
N GLU A 407 -5.76 -0.43 -42.85
CA GLU A 407 -4.64 -0.06 -43.74
C GLU A 407 -3.49 0.53 -42.94
N LYS A 408 -3.80 1.44 -42.00
CA LYS A 408 -2.79 2.05 -41.15
C LYS A 408 -2.19 1.08 -40.15
N ALA A 409 -2.99 0.14 -39.62
CA ALA A 409 -2.49 -0.94 -38.78
C ALA A 409 -1.52 -1.86 -39.54
N ALA A 410 -1.83 -2.21 -40.79
CA ALA A 410 -0.97 -3.01 -41.65
C ALA A 410 0.40 -2.36 -41.89
N LEU A 411 0.45 -1.03 -41.97
CA LEU A 411 1.67 -0.27 -42.22
C LEU A 411 2.49 0.04 -40.97
N LEU A 412 1.83 0.36 -39.85
CA LEU A 412 2.49 0.97 -38.68
C LEU A 412 2.63 0.07 -37.46
N LEU A 413 1.85 -1.02 -37.37
CA LEU A 413 1.98 -1.96 -36.25
C LEU A 413 2.99 -3.06 -36.58
N PRO A 414 3.83 -3.50 -35.62
CA PRO A 414 4.82 -4.55 -35.84
C PRO A 414 4.25 -5.84 -36.43
N GLU A 415 2.98 -6.14 -36.12
CA GLU A 415 2.29 -7.37 -36.52
C GLU A 415 1.32 -7.16 -37.70
N GLY A 416 1.26 -5.94 -38.24
CA GLY A 416 0.42 -5.58 -39.39
C GLY A 416 -1.08 -5.82 -39.19
N LYS A 417 -1.55 -5.91 -37.94
CA LYS A 417 -2.93 -6.27 -37.58
C LYS A 417 -3.46 -5.34 -36.50
N ASN A 418 -4.73 -4.95 -36.61
CA ASN A 418 -5.39 -4.16 -35.58
C ASN A 418 -5.40 -4.90 -34.23
N LEU A 419 -5.36 -4.11 -33.17
CA LEU A 419 -5.37 -4.59 -31.80
C LEU A 419 -6.81 -4.61 -31.27
N ALA A 420 -7.16 -5.64 -30.52
CA ALA A 420 -8.38 -5.63 -29.73
C ALA A 420 -8.18 -4.76 -28.49
N HIS A 421 -9.21 -4.00 -28.11
CA HIS A 421 -9.19 -3.27 -26.85
C HIS A 421 -9.08 -4.26 -25.66
N GLY A 422 -8.37 -3.89 -24.59
CA GLY A 422 -8.25 -4.74 -23.39
C GLY A 422 -9.62 -5.13 -22.82
N TYR A 423 -10.52 -4.16 -22.67
CA TYR A 423 -11.92 -4.42 -22.27
C TYR A 423 -12.72 -5.31 -23.22
N LEU A 424 -12.44 -5.30 -24.54
CA LEU A 424 -13.04 -6.30 -25.44
C LEU A 424 -12.56 -7.70 -25.02
N THR A 425 -11.26 -7.87 -24.82
CA THR A 425 -10.68 -9.14 -24.37
C THR A 425 -11.29 -9.60 -23.03
N LEU A 426 -11.38 -8.70 -22.04
CA LEU A 426 -12.01 -8.98 -20.75
C LEU A 426 -13.48 -9.39 -20.89
N SER A 427 -14.23 -8.73 -21.80
CA SER A 427 -15.66 -8.98 -22.00
C SER A 427 -15.97 -10.37 -22.57
N LEU A 428 -14.96 -11.10 -23.07
CA LEU A 428 -15.12 -12.46 -23.57
C LEU A 428 -15.17 -13.49 -22.44
N ILE A 429 -14.69 -13.15 -21.23
CA ILE A 429 -14.65 -14.07 -20.09
C ILE A 429 -16.05 -14.56 -19.70
N PRO A 430 -17.08 -13.72 -19.46
CA PRO A 430 -18.41 -14.21 -19.12
C PRO A 430 -19.00 -15.16 -20.17
N HIS A 431 -18.79 -14.88 -21.46
CA HIS A 431 -19.30 -15.71 -22.56
C HIS A 431 -18.73 -17.13 -22.53
N LEU A 432 -17.41 -17.24 -22.31
CA LEU A 432 -16.71 -18.53 -22.28
C LEU A 432 -16.86 -19.26 -20.94
N LEU A 433 -17.07 -18.52 -19.85
CA LEU A 433 -17.16 -19.09 -18.51
C LEU A 433 -18.42 -19.96 -18.35
N TYR A 434 -19.53 -19.63 -19.01
CA TYR A 434 -20.75 -20.46 -18.98
C TYR A 434 -20.54 -21.87 -19.56
N GLU A 435 -19.54 -22.06 -20.43
CA GLU A 435 -19.18 -23.39 -20.96
C GLU A 435 -18.43 -24.23 -19.92
N LEU A 436 -17.56 -23.58 -19.14
CA LEU A 436 -16.73 -24.23 -18.13
C LEU A 436 -17.48 -24.54 -16.84
N LEU A 437 -18.58 -23.83 -16.59
CA LEU A 437 -19.37 -23.97 -15.39
C LEU A 437 -20.87 -24.06 -15.76
N PRO A 438 -21.33 -25.20 -16.29
CA PRO A 438 -22.75 -25.42 -16.54
C PRO A 438 -23.49 -25.58 -15.20
N LEU A 439 -24.21 -24.53 -14.82
CA LEU A 439 -24.96 -24.46 -13.57
C LEU A 439 -26.43 -24.85 -13.85
N ASP A 440 -26.81 -26.08 -13.52
CA ASP A 440 -28.17 -26.61 -13.69
C ASP A 440 -29.04 -26.24 -12.47
N GLY A 441 -30.14 -25.49 -12.68
CA GLY A 441 -31.08 -25.15 -11.60
C GLY A 441 -30.77 -23.86 -10.84
N LEU A 442 -30.10 -22.90 -11.47
CA LEU A 442 -30.04 -21.52 -10.97
C LEU A 442 -31.38 -20.81 -11.14
N GLU A 443 -31.83 -20.13 -10.08
CA GLU A 443 -32.86 -19.11 -10.17
C GLU A 443 -32.27 -17.78 -10.69
N MET A 444 -31.01 -17.47 -10.34
CA MET A 444 -30.34 -16.24 -10.74
C MET A 444 -28.82 -16.42 -10.79
N ALA A 445 -28.18 -15.92 -11.85
CA ALA A 445 -26.74 -15.71 -11.93
C ALA A 445 -26.43 -14.28 -12.38
N LEU A 446 -25.71 -13.54 -11.54
CA LEU A 446 -25.29 -12.18 -11.80
C LEU A 446 -23.76 -12.11 -11.80
N ASN A 447 -23.17 -11.74 -12.93
CA ASN A 447 -21.76 -11.36 -12.99
C ASN A 447 -21.63 -9.98 -12.37
N TYR A 448 -21.19 -9.94 -11.11
CA TYR A 448 -21.29 -8.77 -10.25
C TYR A 448 -20.07 -7.85 -10.35
N GLY A 449 -18.88 -8.40 -10.61
CA GLY A 449 -17.67 -7.59 -10.71
C GLY A 449 -16.42 -8.35 -11.13
N THR A 450 -15.33 -7.60 -11.29
CA THR A 450 -14.00 -8.15 -11.56
C THR A 450 -12.95 -7.49 -10.67
N GLU A 451 -11.96 -8.28 -10.25
CA GLU A 451 -10.79 -7.84 -9.51
C GLU A 451 -9.51 -8.23 -10.26
N LYS A 452 -8.38 -7.59 -9.90
CA LYS A 452 -7.03 -7.94 -10.36
C LYS A 452 -6.85 -8.08 -11.89
N VAL A 453 -7.60 -7.31 -12.69
CA VAL A 453 -7.54 -7.33 -14.15
C VAL A 453 -6.18 -6.86 -14.67
N ARG A 454 -5.56 -7.64 -15.56
CA ARG A 454 -4.31 -7.34 -16.25
C ARG A 454 -4.39 -7.79 -17.71
N PHE A 455 -3.67 -7.11 -18.60
CA PHE A 455 -3.53 -7.46 -20.02
C PHE A 455 -2.04 -7.67 -20.36
N PRO A 456 -1.46 -8.83 -20.03
CA PRO A 456 -0.01 -9.03 -20.14
C PRO A 456 0.51 -9.05 -21.58
N ALA A 457 -0.34 -9.35 -22.56
CA ALA A 457 0.00 -9.38 -23.97
C ALA A 457 -1.15 -8.86 -24.83
N PRO A 458 -0.85 -8.21 -25.98
CA PRO A 458 -1.87 -7.70 -26.90
C PRO A 458 -2.62 -8.85 -27.59
N VAL A 459 -3.88 -8.62 -27.93
CA VAL A 459 -4.66 -9.51 -28.79
C VAL A 459 -4.85 -8.83 -30.14
N HIS A 460 -4.54 -9.52 -31.22
CA HIS A 460 -4.64 -9.00 -32.58
C HIS A 460 -5.87 -9.57 -33.29
N SER A 461 -6.29 -8.85 -34.33
CA SER A 461 -7.29 -9.33 -35.27
C SER A 461 -6.88 -10.68 -35.88
N GLY A 462 -7.77 -11.67 -35.75
CA GLY A 462 -7.58 -13.05 -36.19
C GLY A 462 -6.97 -13.98 -35.14
N ASP A 463 -6.57 -13.48 -33.96
CA ASP A 463 -6.07 -14.34 -32.88
C ASP A 463 -7.19 -15.27 -32.38
N GLN A 464 -6.82 -16.50 -32.03
CA GLN A 464 -7.72 -17.44 -31.38
C GLN A 464 -7.46 -17.44 -29.89
N ILE A 465 -8.48 -17.13 -29.11
CA ILE A 465 -8.36 -17.09 -27.65
C ILE A 465 -9.23 -18.14 -26.97
N HIS A 466 -8.75 -18.72 -25.89
CA HIS A 466 -9.53 -19.61 -25.03
C HIS A 466 -9.42 -19.18 -23.57
N LEU A 467 -10.44 -19.54 -22.78
CA LEU A 467 -10.49 -19.30 -21.35
C LEU A 467 -10.03 -20.54 -20.59
N GLU A 468 -9.23 -20.31 -19.57
CA GLU A 468 -9.02 -21.24 -18.47
C GLU A 468 -9.45 -20.56 -17.17
N ALA A 469 -10.18 -21.30 -16.33
CA ALA A 469 -10.70 -20.75 -15.09
C ALA A 469 -10.55 -21.72 -13.93
N SER A 470 -10.45 -21.19 -12.72
CA SER A 470 -10.42 -21.97 -11.48
C SER A 470 -11.19 -21.29 -10.37
N VAL A 471 -11.90 -22.05 -9.55
CA VAL A 471 -12.64 -21.49 -8.41
C VAL A 471 -11.66 -21.15 -7.29
N LEU A 472 -11.58 -19.87 -6.93
CA LEU A 472 -10.72 -19.41 -5.84
C LEU A 472 -11.42 -19.54 -4.49
N LYS A 473 -12.68 -19.13 -4.43
CA LYS A 473 -13.44 -19.04 -3.18
C LYS A 473 -14.93 -19.04 -3.46
N ILE A 474 -15.70 -19.58 -2.53
CA ILE A 474 -17.16 -19.42 -2.49
C ILE A 474 -17.55 -18.94 -1.10
N GLU A 475 -18.41 -17.93 -1.04
CA GLU A 475 -19.03 -17.45 0.19
C GLU A 475 -20.52 -17.78 0.13
N GLN A 476 -21.03 -18.53 1.11
CA GLN A 476 -22.46 -18.81 1.20
C GLN A 476 -23.18 -17.59 1.75
N GLY A 477 -24.28 -17.20 1.10
CA GLY A 477 -25.20 -16.17 1.56
C GLY A 477 -26.45 -16.78 2.22
N GLN A 478 -27.44 -15.93 2.48
CA GLN A 478 -28.75 -16.34 3.00
C GLN A 478 -29.63 -16.91 1.86
N GLU A 479 -30.61 -17.74 2.20
CA GLU A 479 -31.66 -18.20 1.27
C GLU A 479 -31.14 -18.87 -0.04
N GLY A 480 -30.10 -19.70 0.05
CA GLY A 480 -29.58 -20.43 -1.12
C GLY A 480 -28.71 -19.59 -2.07
N THR A 481 -28.35 -18.38 -1.67
CA THR A 481 -27.40 -17.54 -2.42
C THR A 481 -25.94 -17.92 -2.17
N ALA A 482 -25.08 -17.71 -3.16
CA ALA A 482 -23.63 -17.90 -3.05
C ALA A 482 -22.88 -16.84 -3.87
N LYS A 483 -21.77 -16.33 -3.32
CA LYS A 483 -20.82 -15.48 -4.04
C LYS A 483 -19.63 -16.32 -4.47
N LEU A 484 -19.45 -16.45 -5.77
CA LEU A 484 -18.41 -17.22 -6.43
C LEU A 484 -17.28 -16.30 -6.87
N PHE A 485 -16.05 -16.65 -6.51
CA PHE A 485 -14.83 -15.98 -6.96
C PHE A 485 -14.03 -16.94 -7.84
N LEU A 486 -13.74 -16.53 -9.07
CA LEU A 486 -13.04 -17.33 -10.07
C LEU A 486 -11.79 -16.60 -10.53
N GLN A 487 -10.67 -17.29 -10.65
CA GLN A 487 -9.58 -16.80 -11.48
C GLN A 487 -9.91 -17.16 -12.92
N ALA A 488 -9.78 -16.20 -13.82
CA ALA A 488 -10.01 -16.35 -15.25
C ALA A 488 -8.78 -15.86 -16.02
N GLN A 489 -8.29 -16.68 -16.92
CA GLN A 489 -7.14 -16.39 -17.76
C GLN A 489 -7.49 -16.67 -19.22
N LEU A 490 -7.37 -15.65 -20.06
CA LEU A 490 -7.49 -15.81 -21.51
C LEU A 490 -6.10 -16.00 -22.09
N PHE A 491 -5.95 -17.02 -22.92
CA PHE A 491 -4.74 -17.31 -23.66
C PHE A 491 -4.99 -17.14 -25.14
N SER A 492 -4.03 -16.58 -25.86
CA SER A 492 -4.04 -16.51 -27.31
C SER A 492 -3.15 -17.62 -27.86
N ASN A 493 -3.47 -18.16 -29.03
CA ASN A 493 -2.64 -19.11 -29.76
C ASN A 493 -1.23 -18.58 -30.11
N ARG A 494 -0.94 -17.30 -29.86
CA ARG A 494 0.34 -16.64 -30.15
C ARG A 494 1.29 -16.52 -28.97
N PHE A 495 0.79 -16.58 -27.75
CA PHE A 495 1.58 -16.30 -26.55
C PHE A 495 1.44 -17.45 -25.57
N GLU A 496 2.56 -17.86 -24.98
CA GLU A 496 2.55 -18.83 -23.87
C GLU A 496 1.94 -18.23 -22.60
N LYS A 497 2.05 -16.90 -22.43
CA LYS A 497 1.48 -16.17 -21.31
C LYS A 497 0.04 -15.73 -21.60
N PRO A 498 -0.81 -15.60 -20.57
CA PRO A 498 -2.17 -15.13 -20.75
C PRO A 498 -2.20 -13.70 -21.31
N VAL A 499 -3.11 -13.46 -22.26
CA VAL A 499 -3.38 -12.13 -22.83
C VAL A 499 -4.31 -11.31 -21.93
N CYS A 500 -5.09 -11.96 -21.08
CA CYS A 500 -5.87 -11.31 -20.03
C CYS A 500 -5.91 -12.20 -18.78
N VAL A 501 -5.74 -11.59 -17.61
CA VAL A 501 -5.91 -12.26 -16.31
C VAL A 501 -6.88 -11.42 -15.48
N ALA A 502 -7.92 -12.02 -14.95
CA ALA A 502 -8.91 -11.37 -14.10
C ALA A 502 -9.38 -12.32 -13.00
N GLU A 503 -9.88 -11.75 -11.90
CA GLU A 503 -10.68 -12.48 -10.93
C GLU A 503 -12.15 -12.08 -11.11
N MET A 504 -13.00 -13.02 -11.52
CA MET A 504 -14.42 -12.81 -11.73
C MET A 504 -15.19 -13.04 -10.43
N ILE A 505 -16.16 -12.18 -10.16
CA ILE A 505 -17.06 -12.29 -9.02
C ILE A 505 -18.49 -12.47 -9.55
N SER A 506 -19.11 -13.58 -9.22
CA SER A 506 -20.49 -13.88 -9.58
C SER A 506 -21.34 -14.10 -8.34
N LEU A 507 -22.56 -13.56 -8.32
CA LEU A 507 -23.59 -13.84 -7.33
C LEU A 507 -24.57 -14.84 -7.93
N LEU A 508 -24.79 -15.94 -7.22
CA LEU A 508 -25.60 -17.07 -7.66
C LEU A 508 -26.74 -17.28 -6.66
N ARG A 509 -27.90 -17.72 -7.13
CA ARG A 509 -29.04 -18.21 -6.33
C ARG A 509 -29.57 -19.47 -6.99
N PHE A 510 -29.66 -20.54 -6.21
CA PHE A 510 -30.16 -21.86 -6.63
C PHE A 510 -31.53 -22.14 -6.07
#